data_AF-A0A4S8LXE5-F1
#
_entry.id   AF-A0A4S8LXE5-F1
#
_cell.length_a   1.000
_cell.length_b   1.000
_cell.length_c   1.000
_cell.angle_alpha   90.00
_cell.angle_beta   90.00
_cell.angle_gamma   90.00
#
_symmetry.space_group_name_H-M   'P 1'
#
loop_
_entity.id
_entity.type
_entity.pdbx_description
1 polymer ?
#
loop_
_entity_poly.entity_id
_entity_poly.type
_entity_poly.pdbx_seq_one_letter_code
_entity_poly.pdbx_strand_id
1 'polypeptide(L)' 'LCAMTGDGVPTSNDAPALSRANVSIAVEGATDAARGAVDFLLTDSGLSTVIHAICGSRIIFQCMRNYSIYA' A
#
# COMPACT_ATOMS: atom_id res chain seq x y z
N LEU A 1 -7.33 7.52 -7.52
CA LEU A 1 -6.41 6.92 -6.54
C LEU A 1 -5.59 5.88 -7.28
N CYS A 2 -4.26 6.02 -7.30
CA CYS A 2 -3.36 5.01 -7.87
C CYS A 2 -2.46 4.49 -6.74
N ALA A 3 -2.40 3.17 -6.60
CA ALA A 3 -1.44 2.50 -5.75
C ALA A 3 -0.36 1.87 -6.63
N MET A 4 0.91 1.98 -6.24
CA MET A 4 1.99 1.29 -6.93
C MET A 4 2.82 0.44 -5.99
N THR A 5 3.17 -0.72 -6.53
CA THR A 5 4.01 -1.70 -5.86
C THR A 5 5.42 -1.58 -6.43
N GLY A 6 6.43 -1.49 -5.56
CA GLY A 6 7.84 -1.45 -5.95
C GLY A 6 8.65 -2.56 -5.30
N ASP A 7 9.66 -3.05 -6.02
CA ASP A 7 10.63 -4.05 -5.53
C ASP A 7 11.78 -3.41 -4.74
N GLY A 8 11.87 -2.08 -4.76
CA GLY A 8 12.68 -1.32 -3.86
C GLY A 8 14.15 -1.15 -4.23
N VAL A 9 14.53 -1.25 -5.50
CA VAL A 9 15.89 -0.82 -5.91
C VAL A 9 15.88 0.68 -6.23
N PRO A 10 16.65 1.54 -5.52
CA PRO A 10 16.63 2.99 -5.76
C PRO A 10 17.26 3.44 -7.09
N THR A 11 17.70 2.52 -7.96
CA THR A 11 18.56 2.85 -9.10
C THR A 11 17.93 2.86 -10.49
N SER A 12 16.68 2.42 -10.74
CA SER A 12 16.25 2.31 -12.16
C SER A 12 14.92 2.92 -12.59
N ASN A 13 13.80 2.88 -11.84
CA ASN A 13 12.55 3.46 -12.39
C ASN A 13 11.42 3.72 -11.37
N ASP A 14 11.39 2.98 -10.27
CA ASP A 14 10.20 2.94 -9.41
C ASP A 14 10.17 4.03 -8.32
N ALA A 15 11.29 4.70 -8.04
CA ALA A 15 11.36 5.78 -7.05
C ALA A 15 10.46 7.00 -7.36
N PRO A 16 10.50 7.63 -8.57
CA PRO A 16 9.56 8.71 -8.89
C PRO A 16 8.12 8.21 -9.02
N ALA A 17 7.96 6.92 -9.32
CA ALA A 17 6.68 6.26 -9.46
C ALA A 17 6.00 6.12 -8.08
N LEU A 18 6.69 5.54 -7.10
CA LEU A 18 6.22 5.40 -5.72
C LEU A 18 5.93 6.76 -5.08
N SER A 19 6.80 7.77 -5.31
CA SER A 19 6.60 9.11 -4.77
C SER A 19 5.39 9.84 -5.35
N ARG A 20 4.95 9.49 -6.57
CA ARG A 20 3.75 10.05 -7.22
C ARG A 20 2.48 9.25 -6.93
N ALA A 21 2.60 8.03 -6.43
CA ALA A 21 1.45 7.20 -6.09
C ALA A 21 0.75 7.74 -4.84
N ASN A 22 -0.56 7.52 -4.74
CA ASN A 22 -1.31 7.88 -3.53
C ASN A 22 -1.06 6.91 -2.39
N VAL A 23 -0.67 5.68 -2.72
CA VAL A 23 -0.34 4.62 -1.78
C VAL A 23 0.86 3.87 -2.35
N SER A 24 1.94 3.84 -1.59
CA SER A 24 3.16 3.12 -1.95
C SER A 24 3.22 1.78 -1.20
N ILE A 25 3.47 0.70 -1.94
CA ILE A 25 3.48 -0.66 -1.39
C ILE A 25 4.82 -1.33 -1.73
N ALA A 26 5.53 -1.85 -0.74
CA ALA A 26 6.71 -2.71 -0.98
C ALA A 26 6.37 -4.18 -0.74
N VAL A 27 7.04 -5.05 -1.50
CA VAL A 27 6.90 -6.51 -1.40
C VAL A 27 7.93 -7.11 -0.45
N GLU A 28 7.61 -8.27 0.10
CA GLU A 28 8.55 -9.13 0.80
C GLU A 28 9.76 -9.42 -0.11
N GLY A 29 10.96 -9.01 0.34
CA GLY A 29 12.19 -9.05 -0.47
C GLY A 29 12.68 -7.70 -0.98
N ALA A 30 11.90 -6.62 -0.77
CA ALA A 30 12.36 -5.27 -1.09
C ALA A 30 13.55 -4.83 -0.21
N THR A 31 14.42 -3.99 -0.77
CA THR A 31 15.59 -3.46 -0.04
C THR A 31 15.15 -2.64 1.18
N ASP A 32 15.96 -2.62 2.24
CA ASP A 32 15.64 -1.84 3.45
C ASP A 32 15.44 -0.35 3.17
N ALA A 33 16.09 0.19 2.14
CA ALA A 33 15.88 1.58 1.70
C ALA A 33 14.44 1.81 1.22
N ALA A 34 13.83 0.83 0.56
CA ALA A 34 12.45 0.91 0.12
C ALA A 34 11.46 0.64 1.25
N ARG A 35 11.77 -0.27 2.17
CA ARG A 35 10.92 -0.54 3.35
C ARG A 35 10.69 0.71 4.20
N GLY A 36 11.70 1.58 4.32
CA GLY A 36 11.60 2.84 5.06
C GLY A 36 10.88 3.97 4.31
N ALA A 37 10.62 3.81 3.01
CA ALA A 37 10.05 4.84 2.15
C ALA A 37 8.60 4.56 1.73
N VAL A 38 8.03 3.40 2.08
CA VAL A 38 6.67 3.00 1.71
C VAL A 38 5.65 3.12 2.84
N ASP A 39 4.40 3.34 2.45
CA ASP A 39 3.26 3.38 3.39
C ASP A 39 2.84 1.98 3.85
N PHE A 40 2.96 0.97 2.98
CA PHE A 40 2.59 -0.41 3.27
C PHE A 40 3.69 -1.40 2.90
N LEU A 41 3.97 -2.31 3.83
CA LEU A 41 4.87 -3.44 3.62
C LEU A 41 4.05 -4.73 3.52
N LEU A 42 4.12 -5.41 2.37
CA LEU A 42 3.59 -6.76 2.23
C LEU A 42 4.61 -7.73 2.83
N THR A 43 4.25 -8.36 3.94
CA THR A 43 5.06 -9.41 4.57
C THR A 43 4.93 -10.76 3.91
N ASP A 44 3.97 -10.92 2.99
CA ASP A 44 3.71 -12.17 2.30
C ASP A 44 3.65 -11.89 0.79
N SER A 45 4.43 -12.63 0.00
CA SER A 45 4.45 -12.48 -1.45
C SER A 45 3.14 -12.98 -2.08
N GLY A 46 2.18 -12.07 -2.31
CA GLY A 46 0.92 -12.44 -2.95
C GLY A 46 -0.01 -11.27 -3.24
N LEU A 47 -0.66 -11.30 -4.42
CA LEU A 47 -1.71 -10.33 -4.77
C LEU A 47 -2.96 -10.50 -3.89
N SER A 48 -3.15 -11.69 -3.33
CA SER A 48 -4.23 -12.02 -2.39
C SER A 48 -4.22 -11.10 -1.17
N THR A 49 -3.05 -10.83 -0.60
CA THR A 49 -2.87 -9.95 0.56
C THR A 49 -3.33 -8.52 0.25
N VAL A 50 -3.05 -8.02 -0.96
CA VAL A 50 -3.54 -6.70 -1.41
C VAL A 50 -5.06 -6.67 -1.50
N ILE A 51 -5.68 -7.73 -2.03
CA ILE A 51 -7.14 -7.83 -2.12
C ILE A 51 -7.76 -7.86 -0.72
N HIS A 52 -7.19 -8.63 0.20
CA HIS A 52 -7.63 -8.66 1.60
C HIS A 52 -7.50 -7.30 2.29
N ALA A 53 -6.40 -6.58 2.07
CA ALA A 53 -6.21 -5.23 2.60
C ALA A 53 -7.25 -4.23 2.05
N ILE A 54 -7.57 -4.29 0.75
CA ILE A 54 -8.62 -3.47 0.14
C ILE A 54 -10.00 -3.84 0.70
N CYS A 55 -10.28 -5.12 0.90
CA CYS A 55 -11.55 -5.57 1.46
C CYS A 55 -11.73 -5.07 2.91
N GLY A 56 -10.69 -5.23 3.74
CA GLY A 56 -10.69 -4.74 5.12
C GLY A 56 -10.85 -3.22 5.22
N SER A 57 -10.13 -2.46 4.39
CA SER A 57 -10.25 -0.98 4.39
C SER A 57 -11.65 -0.50 4.01
N ARG A 58 -12.35 -1.19 3.09
CA ARG A 58 -13.75 -0.88 2.74
C ARG A 58 -14.71 -1.09 3.91
N ILE A 59 -14.52 -2.17 4.69
CA ILE A 59 -15.34 -2.44 5.88
C ILE A 59 -15.15 -1.33 6.91
N ILE A 60 -13.90 -0.96 7.20
CA ILE A 60 -13.59 0.12 8.14
C ILE A 60 -14.19 1.45 7.66
N PHE A 61 -14.06 1.76 6.36
CA PHE A 61 -14.63 2.97 5.78
C PHE A 61 -16.16 3.02 5.89
N GLN A 62 -16.83 1.87 5.67
CA GLN A 62 -18.28 1.76 5.88
C GLN A 62 -18.65 1.99 7.34
N CYS A 63 -17.92 1.40 8.30
CA CYS A 63 -18.14 1.61 9.72
C CYS A 63 -17.99 3.09 10.12
N MET A 64 -16.91 3.75 9.67
CA MET A 64 -16.70 5.18 9.95
C MET A 64 -17.79 6.06 9.33
N ARG A 65 -18.22 5.75 8.09
CA ARG A 65 -19.28 6.51 7.43
C ARG A 65 -20.61 6.35 8.15
N ASN A 66 -20.92 5.15 8.62
CA ASN A 66 -22.13 4.90 9.40
C ASN A 66 -22.09 5.65 10.74
N TYR A 67 -20.93 5.71 11.39
CA TYR A 67 -20.73 6.48 12.63
C TYR A 67 -20.90 7.99 12.41
N SER A 68 -20.35 8.52 11.31
CA SER A 68 -20.47 9.96 10.99
C SER A 68 -21.87 10.39 10.53
N ILE A 69 -22.72 9.46 10.09
CA ILE A 69 -24.13 9.76 9.71
C ILE A 69 -25.04 9.65 10.95
N TYR A 70 -24.66 8.83 11.93
CA TYR A 70 -25.39 8.66 13.18
C TYR A 70 -25.06 9.72 14.25
N ALA A 71 -23.93 10.42 14.12
CA ALA A 71 -23.55 11.58 14.94
C ALA A 71 -24.29 12.85 14.47
#